data_AF-A0A084B3W9-F1
#
_entry.id   AF-A0A084B3W9-F1
#
_cell.length_a   1.000
_cell.length_b   1.000
_cell.length_c   1.000
_cell.angle_alpha   90.00
_cell.angle_beta   90.00
_cell.angle_gamma   90.00
#
_symmetry.space_group_name_H-M   'P 1'
#
loop_
_entity.id
_entity.type
_entity.pdbx_description
1 polymer ?
#
loop_
_entity_poly.entity_id
_entity_poly.type
_entity_poly.pdbx_seq_one_letter_code
_entity_poly.pdbx_strand_id
1 'polypeptide(L)'
;MDCHSDEASTTICAKVLKGKGARLASLFFVNDFVRAVNPKLEHFVPMGYSVLGDPYVIAGYWTSNPRDYEMFETFVPLYWDLLAQGKLKPPKLYVNRGGSGLEGVINGLEELKQGNTGSAHQAACGAAVTRRLESDRAGPIENAMAYVDGDYNCNAFLCRGYQFADNSGNVQTYQAGDVVDFYIDLIAGHRPGYANISVVDLAANRIIGQPLKTWTDWLSRDPTVPDDEQNFNVTIPANLGSVCDVGGKCAIQWYWYATGNRQTYISCLDFVIEE
;
A
#
# COMPACT_ATOMS: atom_id res chain seq x y z
N MET A 1 -6.19 19.37 -6.34
CA MET A 1 -7.51 18.91 -5.87
C MET A 1 -7.30 18.42 -4.46
N ASP A 2 -8.12 18.88 -3.52
CA ASP A 2 -8.10 18.44 -2.13
C ASP A 2 -9.16 17.36 -1.93
N CYS A 3 -8.73 16.12 -1.67
CA CYS A 3 -9.62 14.96 -1.48
C CYS A 3 -9.92 14.68 0.00
N HIS A 4 -9.41 15.49 0.92
CA HIS A 4 -9.65 15.38 2.36
C HIS A 4 -10.14 16.72 2.91
N SER A 5 -11.13 17.30 2.22
CA SER A 5 -11.48 18.72 2.34
C SER A 5 -12.07 19.06 3.71
N ASP A 6 -11.21 19.46 4.64
CA ASP A 6 -11.55 20.01 5.96
C ASP A 6 -10.93 21.41 6.13
N GLU A 7 -11.13 22.04 7.29
CA GLU A 7 -10.59 23.37 7.56
C GLU A 7 -9.05 23.41 7.46
N ALA A 8 -8.37 22.39 7.96
CA ALA A 8 -6.92 22.34 8.04
C ALA A 8 -6.29 22.16 6.64
N SER A 9 -6.75 21.15 5.90
CA SER A 9 -6.28 20.85 4.53
C SER A 9 -6.52 22.05 3.61
N THR A 10 -7.73 22.59 3.65
CA THR A 10 -8.18 23.68 2.79
C THR A 10 -7.40 24.97 3.10
N THR A 11 -7.13 25.24 4.37
CA THR A 11 -6.31 26.39 4.79
C THR A 11 -4.89 26.30 4.23
N ILE A 12 -4.29 25.11 4.25
CA ILE A 12 -2.96 24.89 3.67
C ILE A 12 -3.01 25.15 2.16
N CYS A 13 -3.95 24.53 1.45
CA CYS A 13 -4.13 24.72 0.01
C CYS A 13 -4.33 26.20 -0.37
N ALA A 14 -5.18 26.93 0.38
CA ALA A 14 -5.47 28.33 0.13
C ALA A 14 -4.25 29.25 0.34
N LYS A 15 -3.36 28.92 1.28
CA LYS A 15 -2.11 29.67 1.52
C LYS A 15 -1.09 29.50 0.41
N VAL A 16 -0.98 28.30 -0.16
CA VAL A 16 0.05 27.97 -1.16
C VAL A 16 -0.35 28.35 -2.58
N LEU A 17 -1.65 28.27 -2.90
CA LEU A 17 -2.15 28.61 -4.24
C LEU A 17 -2.19 30.13 -4.43
N LYS A 18 -1.24 30.64 -5.22
CA LYS A 18 -1.09 32.06 -5.56
C LYS A 18 -0.92 32.23 -7.07
N GLY A 19 -1.23 33.41 -7.58
CA GLY A 19 -1.06 33.77 -8.99
C GLY A 19 -2.37 33.87 -9.76
N LYS A 20 -2.30 34.45 -10.96
CA LYS A 20 -3.46 34.65 -11.83
C LYS A 20 -3.93 33.30 -12.38
N GLY A 21 -5.19 32.94 -12.13
CA GLY A 21 -5.78 31.68 -12.58
C GLY A 21 -5.57 30.49 -11.65
N ALA A 22 -5.08 30.70 -10.43
CA ALA A 22 -5.05 29.66 -9.41
C ALA A 22 -6.49 29.25 -9.02
N ARG A 23 -6.74 27.93 -8.95
CA ARG A 23 -8.04 27.36 -8.62
C ARG A 23 -7.87 26.21 -7.61
N LEU A 24 -8.77 26.11 -6.65
CA LEU A 24 -8.88 24.98 -5.75
C LEU A 24 -10.13 24.16 -6.09
N ALA A 25 -9.92 22.88 -6.37
CA ALA A 25 -10.98 21.88 -6.46
C ALA A 25 -11.01 21.08 -5.15
N SER A 26 -12.18 20.84 -4.57
CA SER A 26 -12.34 20.07 -3.33
C SER A 26 -13.57 19.15 -3.38
N LEU A 27 -13.62 18.13 -2.53
CA LEU A 27 -14.77 17.21 -2.47
C LEU A 27 -15.93 17.72 -1.60
N PHE A 28 -15.66 18.66 -0.68
CA PHE A 28 -16.69 19.23 0.21
C PHE A 28 -16.83 20.74 0.05
N PHE A 29 -17.97 21.28 0.49
CA PHE A 29 -18.23 22.72 0.45
C PHE A 29 -17.41 23.47 1.53
N VAL A 30 -16.18 23.85 1.20
CA VAL A 30 -15.23 24.52 2.11
C VAL A 30 -15.02 26.01 1.80
N ASN A 31 -15.98 26.63 1.09
CA ASN A 31 -15.88 28.01 0.58
C ASN A 31 -15.50 29.04 1.66
N ASP A 32 -16.05 28.91 2.86
CA ASP A 32 -15.85 29.89 3.93
C ASP A 32 -14.39 29.86 4.43
N PHE A 33 -13.81 28.66 4.59
CA PHE A 33 -12.41 28.49 4.99
C PHE A 33 -11.46 29.01 3.91
N VAL A 34 -11.73 28.69 2.63
CA VAL A 34 -10.92 29.19 1.50
C VAL A 34 -10.91 30.72 1.48
N ARG A 35 -12.09 31.34 1.55
CA ARG A 35 -12.25 32.80 1.44
C ARG A 35 -11.63 33.53 2.62
N ALA A 36 -11.69 32.96 3.82
CA ALA A 36 -11.05 33.55 5.00
C ALA A 36 -9.53 33.67 4.84
N VAL A 37 -8.91 32.74 4.12
CA VAL A 37 -7.44 32.68 3.95
C VAL A 37 -6.98 33.37 2.67
N ASN A 38 -7.68 33.12 1.56
CA ASN A 38 -7.34 33.66 0.25
C ASN A 38 -8.63 34.03 -0.50
N PRO A 39 -9.17 35.24 -0.30
CA PRO A 39 -10.46 35.66 -0.88
C PRO A 39 -10.44 35.79 -2.41
N LYS A 40 -9.26 35.75 -3.03
CA LYS A 40 -9.09 35.82 -4.48
C LYS A 40 -8.94 34.45 -5.15
N LEU A 41 -8.83 33.37 -4.36
CA LEU A 41 -8.70 32.03 -4.89
C LEU A 41 -10.07 31.55 -5.37
N GLU A 42 -10.14 31.14 -6.63
CA GLU A 42 -11.34 30.51 -7.16
C GLU A 42 -11.47 29.11 -6.57
N HIS A 43 -12.59 28.84 -5.91
CA HIS A 43 -12.90 27.54 -5.36
C HIS A 43 -14.11 26.94 -6.08
N PHE A 44 -14.00 25.66 -6.44
CA PHE A 44 -15.10 24.92 -7.02
C PHE A 44 -15.16 23.50 -6.46
N VAL A 45 -16.38 22.98 -6.37
CA VAL A 45 -16.64 21.59 -6.00
C VAL A 45 -17.10 20.89 -7.29
N PRO A 46 -16.31 19.97 -7.86
CA PRO A 46 -16.75 19.21 -9.01
C PRO A 46 -17.89 18.28 -8.58
N MET A 47 -19.05 18.46 -9.21
CA MET A 47 -20.24 17.68 -8.92
C MET A 47 -20.37 16.58 -9.97
N GLY A 48 -20.18 15.32 -9.58
CA GLY A 48 -20.21 14.21 -10.54
C GLY A 48 -21.50 14.11 -11.36
N TYR A 49 -22.63 14.59 -10.83
CA TYR A 49 -23.93 14.56 -11.49
C TYR A 49 -24.06 15.56 -12.66
N SER A 50 -23.16 16.54 -12.78
CA SER A 50 -23.17 17.49 -13.90
C SER A 50 -22.95 16.82 -15.26
N VAL A 51 -22.35 15.64 -15.26
CA VAL A 51 -22.09 14.83 -16.46
C VAL A 51 -23.35 14.25 -17.10
N LEU A 52 -24.49 14.27 -16.41
CA LEU A 52 -25.74 13.67 -16.90
C LEU A 52 -26.50 14.59 -17.86
N GLY A 53 -26.12 15.87 -17.98
CA GLY A 53 -26.78 16.83 -18.87
C GLY A 53 -28.11 17.40 -18.35
N ASP A 54 -28.71 16.79 -17.34
CA ASP A 54 -29.95 17.23 -16.70
C ASP A 54 -29.69 18.09 -15.43
N PRO A 55 -30.60 19.03 -15.08
CA PRO A 55 -30.59 19.67 -13.78
C PRO A 55 -30.79 18.65 -12.64
N TYR A 56 -30.15 18.87 -11.49
CA TYR A 56 -30.22 17.96 -10.35
C TYR A 56 -30.32 18.69 -9.01
N VAL A 57 -30.80 17.99 -7.98
CA VAL A 57 -30.98 18.52 -6.62
C VAL A 57 -30.16 17.70 -5.63
N ILE A 58 -29.03 18.26 -5.19
CA ILE A 58 -28.16 17.70 -4.14
C ILE A 58 -27.65 18.85 -3.29
N ALA A 59 -28.11 18.91 -2.04
CA ALA A 59 -27.82 20.03 -1.12
C ALA A 59 -28.10 21.42 -1.73
N GLY A 60 -29.02 21.50 -2.70
CA GLY A 60 -29.29 22.69 -3.51
C GLY A 60 -29.71 22.31 -4.93
N TYR A 61 -30.23 23.28 -5.69
CA TYR A 61 -30.56 23.12 -7.11
C TYR A 61 -29.35 23.49 -7.97
N TRP A 62 -29.05 22.64 -8.95
CA TRP A 62 -27.93 22.81 -9.87
C TRP A 62 -28.40 22.74 -11.31
N THR A 63 -27.91 23.66 -12.14
CA THR A 63 -28.06 23.56 -13.59
C THR A 63 -27.02 22.59 -14.15
N SER A 64 -27.32 21.98 -15.29
CA SER A 64 -26.36 21.13 -15.98
C SER A 64 -25.17 21.93 -16.52
N ASN A 65 -24.03 21.25 -16.68
CA ASN A 65 -22.83 21.82 -17.26
C ASN A 65 -22.55 21.15 -18.62
N PRO A 66 -22.79 21.85 -19.74
CA PRO A 66 -22.63 21.26 -21.08
C PRO A 66 -21.23 20.69 -21.34
N ARG A 67 -20.19 21.29 -20.73
CA ARG A 67 -18.81 20.82 -20.87
C ARG A 67 -18.56 19.47 -20.19
N ASP A 68 -19.17 19.27 -19.02
CA ASP A 68 -19.02 18.01 -18.27
C ASP A 68 -19.79 16.88 -18.98
N TYR A 69 -20.96 17.21 -19.55
CA TYR A 69 -21.74 16.31 -20.40
C TYR A 69 -20.96 15.91 -21.66
N GLU A 70 -20.39 16.87 -22.40
CA GLU A 70 -19.59 16.59 -23.60
C GLU A 70 -18.36 15.70 -23.30
N MET A 71 -17.68 15.98 -22.18
CA MET A 71 -16.57 15.15 -21.72
C MET A 71 -17.03 13.71 -21.45
N PHE A 72 -18.18 13.54 -20.80
CA PHE A 72 -18.75 12.23 -20.48
C PHE A 72 -19.17 11.45 -21.72
N GLU A 73 -19.88 12.10 -22.65
CA GLU A 73 -20.24 11.53 -23.96
C GLU A 73 -19.00 11.08 -24.76
N THR A 74 -17.87 11.79 -24.61
CA THR A 74 -16.62 11.39 -25.26
C THR A 74 -15.92 10.25 -24.52
N PHE A 75 -15.94 10.26 -23.18
CA PHE A 75 -15.21 9.31 -22.34
C PHE A 75 -15.89 7.94 -22.26
N VAL A 76 -17.22 7.90 -22.17
CA VAL A 76 -17.99 6.67 -21.95
C VAL A 76 -17.76 5.63 -23.06
N PRO A 77 -17.81 5.97 -24.36
CA PRO A 77 -17.52 5.02 -25.43
C PRO A 77 -16.10 4.46 -25.33
N LEU A 78 -15.10 5.31 -25.07
CA LEU A 78 -13.71 4.91 -24.88
C LEU A 78 -13.57 3.93 -23.72
N TYR A 79 -14.20 4.21 -22.57
CA TYR A 79 -14.19 3.34 -21.41
C TYR A 79 -14.76 1.96 -21.73
N TRP A 80 -15.93 1.90 -22.37
CA TRP A 80 -16.56 0.64 -22.76
C TRP A 80 -15.76 -0.13 -23.80
N ASP A 81 -15.17 0.56 -24.78
CA ASP A 81 -14.29 -0.06 -25.79
C ASP A 81 -13.06 -0.67 -25.14
N LEU A 82 -12.41 0.04 -24.21
CA LEU A 82 -11.25 -0.47 -23.49
C LEU A 82 -11.60 -1.67 -22.60
N LEU A 83 -12.81 -1.69 -22.01
CA LEU A 83 -13.33 -2.84 -21.26
C LEU A 83 -13.59 -4.03 -22.18
N ALA A 84 -14.27 -3.82 -23.31
CA ALA A 84 -14.57 -4.87 -24.28
C ALA A 84 -13.31 -5.47 -24.90
N GLN A 85 -12.28 -4.65 -25.10
CA GLN A 85 -10.94 -5.08 -25.56
C GLN A 85 -10.12 -5.78 -24.46
N GLY A 86 -10.60 -5.83 -23.22
CA GLY A 86 -9.86 -6.39 -22.07
C GLY A 86 -8.62 -5.58 -21.67
N LYS A 87 -8.49 -4.35 -22.17
CA LYS A 87 -7.41 -3.41 -21.83
C LYS A 87 -7.64 -2.75 -20.48
N LEU A 88 -8.91 -2.56 -20.10
CA LEU A 88 -9.31 -2.30 -18.73
C LEU A 88 -9.75 -3.61 -18.10
N LYS A 89 -8.96 -4.11 -17.15
CA LYS A 89 -9.34 -5.25 -16.32
C LYS A 89 -9.98 -4.70 -15.05
N PRO A 90 -11.24 -5.05 -14.74
CA PRO A 90 -11.80 -4.69 -13.46
C PRO A 90 -10.93 -5.27 -12.34
N PRO A 91 -10.80 -4.58 -11.19
CA PRO A 91 -10.21 -5.19 -10.01
C PRO A 91 -10.87 -6.54 -9.73
N LYS A 92 -10.07 -7.52 -9.32
CA LYS A 92 -10.57 -8.88 -9.01
C LYS A 92 -11.60 -8.76 -7.89
N LEU A 93 -12.86 -9.05 -8.19
CA LEU A 93 -13.95 -9.00 -7.22
C LEU A 93 -13.98 -10.30 -6.43
N TYR A 94 -13.67 -10.22 -5.13
CA TYR A 94 -13.77 -11.34 -4.21
C TYR A 94 -15.15 -11.33 -3.54
N VAL A 95 -16.09 -12.11 -4.08
CA VAL A 95 -17.43 -12.24 -3.50
C VAL A 95 -17.39 -13.29 -2.38
N ASN A 96 -18.07 -13.01 -1.26
CA ASN A 96 -18.14 -13.90 -0.08
C ASN A 96 -16.77 -14.23 0.55
N ARG A 97 -15.80 -13.32 0.44
CA ARG A 97 -14.55 -13.42 1.20
C ARG A 97 -14.89 -13.38 2.70
N GLY A 98 -14.61 -14.47 3.41
CA GLY A 98 -14.95 -14.61 4.83
C GLY A 98 -16.39 -15.04 5.14
N GLY A 99 -17.23 -15.40 4.16
CA GLY A 99 -18.60 -15.93 4.41
C GLY A 99 -19.66 -15.31 3.51
N SER A 100 -20.90 -15.84 3.56
CA SER A 100 -22.04 -15.34 2.76
C SER A 100 -23.10 -14.66 3.64
N GLY A 101 -23.90 -13.77 3.04
CA GLY A 101 -24.96 -13.06 3.75
C GLY A 101 -24.44 -12.10 4.82
N LEU A 102 -25.18 -11.96 5.92
CA LEU A 102 -24.87 -10.99 6.97
C LEU A 102 -23.55 -11.28 7.71
N GLU A 103 -23.19 -12.56 7.85
CA GLU A 103 -21.90 -12.98 8.42
C GLU A 103 -20.72 -12.49 7.57
N GLY A 104 -20.82 -12.64 6.25
CA GLY A 104 -19.82 -12.09 5.31
C GLY A 104 -19.73 -10.57 5.36
N VAL A 105 -20.82 -9.86 5.63
CA VAL A 105 -20.80 -8.39 5.83
C VAL A 105 -20.09 -8.02 7.13
N ILE A 106 -20.33 -8.75 8.23
CA ILE A 106 -19.63 -8.51 9.50
C ILE A 106 -18.14 -8.80 9.34
N ASN A 107 -17.78 -9.91 8.70
CA ASN A 107 -16.39 -10.23 8.43
C ASN A 107 -15.75 -9.21 7.48
N GLY A 108 -16.47 -8.73 6.46
CA GLY A 108 -15.99 -7.64 5.61
C GLY A 108 -15.83 -6.31 6.36
N LEU A 109 -16.69 -6.01 7.34
CA LEU A 109 -16.57 -4.83 8.19
C LEU A 109 -15.43 -4.96 9.20
N GLU A 110 -15.19 -6.15 9.73
CA GLU A 110 -14.00 -6.45 10.52
C GLU A 110 -12.76 -6.37 9.63
N GLU A 111 -12.74 -6.95 8.42
CA GLU A 111 -11.67 -6.83 7.43
C GLU A 111 -11.39 -5.37 7.03
N LEU A 112 -12.43 -4.54 6.89
CA LEU A 112 -12.32 -3.10 6.62
C LEU A 112 -11.78 -2.31 7.82
N LYS A 113 -12.10 -2.74 9.04
CA LYS A 113 -11.40 -2.28 10.25
C LYS A 113 -9.96 -2.82 10.29
N GLN A 114 -9.73 -3.95 9.62
CA GLN A 114 -8.46 -4.65 9.48
C GLN A 114 -7.72 -4.24 8.19
N GLY A 115 -7.11 -3.05 8.23
CA GLY A 115 -5.71 -2.94 7.76
C GLY A 115 -4.74 -3.84 8.56
N ASN A 116 -5.28 -4.88 9.18
CA ASN A 116 -4.73 -5.74 10.21
C ASN A 116 -4.42 -7.08 9.56
N THR A 117 -3.56 -7.79 10.23
CA THR A 117 -3.06 -9.12 9.88
C THR A 117 -4.09 -10.18 10.25
N GLY A 118 -3.91 -11.40 9.76
CA GLY A 118 -4.85 -12.49 10.03
C GLY A 118 -4.71 -13.09 11.44
N SER A 119 -5.59 -14.04 11.75
CA SER A 119 -5.70 -14.62 13.07
C SER A 119 -4.47 -15.45 13.47
N ALA A 120 -3.72 -16.01 12.51
CA ALA A 120 -2.49 -16.74 12.82
C ALA A 120 -1.39 -15.79 13.31
N HIS A 121 -1.25 -14.60 12.72
CA HIS A 121 -0.31 -13.59 13.20
C HIS A 121 -0.65 -13.09 14.60
N GLN A 122 -1.93 -12.82 14.89
CA GLN A 122 -2.35 -12.45 16.24
C GLN A 122 -2.11 -13.58 17.24
N ALA A 123 -2.36 -14.84 16.86
CA ALA A 123 -2.10 -15.99 17.71
C ALA A 123 -0.59 -16.18 17.99
N ALA A 124 0.28 -15.86 17.03
CA ALA A 124 1.72 -15.96 17.20
C ALA A 124 2.31 -14.78 17.97
N CYS A 125 1.99 -13.53 17.59
CA CYS A 125 2.61 -12.33 18.16
C CYS A 125 1.87 -11.77 19.37
N GLY A 126 0.68 -12.26 19.69
CA GLY A 126 -0.15 -11.70 20.75
C GLY A 126 -0.78 -10.37 20.36
N ALA A 127 -1.93 -10.07 20.97
CA ALA A 127 -2.76 -8.94 20.53
C ALA A 127 -2.09 -7.57 20.74
N ALA A 128 -1.23 -7.42 21.74
CA ALA A 128 -0.54 -6.15 22.02
C ALA A 128 0.45 -5.76 20.92
N VAL A 129 1.30 -6.70 20.50
CA VAL A 129 2.30 -6.47 19.44
C VAL A 129 1.62 -6.38 18.08
N THR A 130 0.68 -7.28 17.77
CA THR A 130 -0.05 -7.28 16.50
C THR A 130 -0.73 -5.93 16.24
N ARG A 131 -1.48 -5.40 17.21
CA ARG A 131 -2.12 -4.08 17.08
C ARG A 131 -1.13 -2.96 16.76
N ARG A 132 0.10 -3.04 17.28
CA ARG A 132 1.13 -2.02 17.04
C ARG A 132 1.71 -2.12 15.64
N LEU A 133 2.02 -3.34 15.20
CA LEU A 133 2.50 -3.60 13.83
C LEU A 133 1.47 -3.18 12.77
N GLU A 134 0.17 -3.26 13.09
CA GLU A 134 -0.93 -2.89 12.20
C GLU A 134 -1.19 -1.38 12.18
N SER A 135 -1.09 -0.73 13.35
CA SER A 135 -1.30 0.73 13.46
C SER A 135 -0.28 1.55 12.67
N ASP A 136 0.90 0.97 12.39
CA ASP A 136 1.97 1.62 11.64
C ASP A 136 2.65 0.60 10.71
N ARG A 137 2.04 0.36 9.55
CA ARG A 137 2.50 -0.64 8.56
C ARG A 137 3.90 -0.35 8.01
N ALA A 138 4.30 0.91 7.94
CA ALA A 138 5.64 1.35 7.53
C ALA A 138 6.60 1.53 8.71
N GLY A 139 6.10 1.32 9.94
CA GLY A 139 6.85 1.55 11.17
C GLY A 139 7.93 0.51 11.41
N PRO A 140 8.94 0.86 12.23
CA PRO A 140 10.01 -0.04 12.60
C PRO A 140 9.53 -1.12 13.57
N ILE A 141 10.15 -2.30 13.51
CA ILE A 141 9.82 -3.45 14.38
C ILE A 141 9.97 -3.08 15.87
N GLU A 142 10.98 -2.28 16.21
CA GLU A 142 11.30 -1.88 17.58
C GLU A 142 10.14 -1.17 18.29
N ASN A 143 9.32 -0.40 17.56
CA ASN A 143 8.15 0.28 18.13
C ASN A 143 7.11 -0.72 18.65
N ALA A 144 6.93 -1.84 17.95
CA ALA A 144 6.02 -2.89 18.37
C ALA A 144 6.60 -3.73 19.51
N MET A 145 7.93 -3.92 19.54
CA MET A 145 8.61 -4.69 20.59
C MET A 145 8.50 -4.06 21.98
N ALA A 146 8.22 -2.76 22.07
CA ALA A 146 7.91 -2.08 23.34
C ALA A 146 6.61 -2.57 24.01
N TYR A 147 5.79 -3.36 23.32
CA TYR A 147 4.49 -3.86 23.78
C TYR A 147 4.45 -5.38 23.95
N VAL A 148 5.61 -6.04 23.95
CA VAL A 148 5.70 -7.48 24.22
C VAL A 148 5.17 -7.76 25.64
N ASP A 149 4.26 -8.72 25.71
CA ASP A 149 3.68 -9.25 26.95
C ASP A 149 3.77 -10.79 26.97
N GLY A 150 3.06 -11.43 27.90
CA GLY A 150 3.10 -12.89 28.07
C GLY A 150 2.51 -13.69 26.90
N ASP A 151 1.77 -13.05 26.00
CA ASP A 151 1.13 -13.70 24.85
C ASP A 151 2.04 -13.68 23.60
N TYR A 152 3.19 -13.01 23.65
CA TYR A 152 4.13 -12.94 22.53
C TYR A 152 4.92 -14.24 22.36
N ASN A 153 4.77 -14.88 21.20
CA ASN A 153 5.50 -16.09 20.83
C ASN A 153 6.02 -16.06 19.38
N CYS A 154 6.08 -14.88 18.75
CA CYS A 154 6.51 -14.75 17.36
C CYS A 154 7.96 -14.26 17.24
N ASN A 155 8.46 -14.22 16.00
CA ASN A 155 9.68 -13.51 15.66
C ASN A 155 9.34 -12.34 14.74
N ALA A 156 9.16 -11.15 15.31
CA ALA A 156 8.82 -9.96 14.52
C ALA A 156 9.98 -9.47 13.63
N PHE A 157 11.20 -9.95 13.84
CA PHE A 157 12.37 -9.66 13.01
C PHE A 157 12.56 -10.65 11.85
N LEU A 158 11.63 -11.59 11.67
CA LEU A 158 11.49 -12.44 10.50
C LEU A 158 10.13 -12.18 9.87
N CYS A 159 10.12 -11.66 8.65
CA CYS A 159 8.89 -11.33 7.92
C CYS A 159 7.88 -10.51 8.72
N ARG A 160 8.35 -9.61 9.59
CA ARG A 160 7.50 -8.79 10.47
C ARG A 160 6.61 -9.62 11.42
N GLY A 161 6.90 -10.91 11.59
CA GLY A 161 6.08 -11.86 12.35
C GLY A 161 4.89 -12.41 11.55
N TYR A 162 4.66 -11.98 10.30
CA TYR A 162 3.55 -12.45 9.48
C TYR A 162 3.59 -13.98 9.31
N GLN A 163 2.40 -14.58 9.27
CA GLN A 163 2.23 -16.02 9.22
C GLN A 163 1.68 -16.43 7.85
N PHE A 164 2.30 -17.46 7.25
CA PHE A 164 1.89 -18.00 5.95
C PHE A 164 0.40 -18.39 5.90
N ALA A 165 -0.15 -18.90 7.02
CA ALA A 165 -1.55 -19.30 7.11
C ALA A 165 -2.52 -18.14 6.81
N ASP A 166 -2.11 -16.90 7.05
CA ASP A 166 -2.91 -15.70 6.76
C ASP A 166 -2.73 -15.20 5.31
N ASN A 167 -1.79 -15.77 4.54
CA ASN A 167 -1.41 -15.28 3.21
C ASN A 167 -1.35 -16.37 2.12
N SER A 168 -1.82 -17.59 2.39
CA SER A 168 -1.78 -18.73 1.47
C SER A 168 -2.48 -18.49 0.11
N GLY A 169 -3.38 -17.50 0.03
CA GLY A 169 -4.05 -17.11 -1.21
C GLY A 169 -3.26 -16.16 -2.13
N ASN A 170 -2.11 -15.63 -1.67
CA ASN A 170 -1.30 -14.66 -2.42
C ASN A 170 0.12 -15.16 -2.72
N VAL A 171 0.37 -16.45 -2.51
CA VAL A 171 1.67 -17.09 -2.75
C VAL A 171 2.02 -16.99 -4.23
N GLN A 172 3.26 -16.60 -4.50
CA GLN A 172 3.79 -16.57 -5.86
C GLN A 172 4.37 -17.92 -6.26
N THR A 173 4.31 -18.25 -7.54
CA THR A 173 4.97 -19.45 -8.08
C THR A 173 6.09 -19.01 -8.99
N TYR A 174 7.29 -19.54 -8.77
CA TYR A 174 8.48 -19.22 -9.55
C TYR A 174 9.23 -20.47 -9.99
N GLN A 175 10.04 -20.31 -11.03
CA GLN A 175 11.04 -21.26 -11.48
C GLN A 175 12.45 -20.69 -11.26
N ALA A 176 13.45 -21.57 -11.26
CA ALA A 176 14.85 -21.16 -11.25
C ALA A 176 15.17 -20.23 -12.44
N GLY A 177 15.79 -19.08 -12.15
CA GLY A 177 16.16 -18.09 -13.16
C GLY A 177 15.07 -17.06 -13.48
N ASP A 178 13.87 -17.19 -12.91
CA ASP A 178 12.83 -16.16 -13.04
C ASP A 178 13.34 -14.82 -12.52
N VAL A 179 12.99 -13.75 -13.23
CA VAL A 179 13.27 -12.38 -12.84
C VAL A 179 12.02 -11.82 -12.19
N VAL A 180 12.15 -11.37 -10.94
CA VAL A 180 11.06 -10.81 -10.14
C VAL A 180 11.30 -9.34 -9.92
N ASP A 181 10.34 -8.52 -10.33
CA ASP A 181 10.36 -7.07 -10.13
C ASP A 181 9.81 -6.73 -8.74
N PHE A 182 10.52 -5.85 -8.04
CA PHE A 182 10.14 -5.34 -6.72
C PHE A 182 10.01 -3.83 -6.74
N TYR A 183 8.98 -3.35 -6.05
CA TYR A 183 8.81 -1.96 -5.69
C TYR A 183 8.69 -1.80 -4.18
N ILE A 184 9.51 -0.94 -3.59
CA ILE A 184 9.44 -0.59 -2.18
C ILE A 184 8.66 0.72 -2.03
N ASP A 185 7.47 0.64 -1.43
CA ASP A 185 6.68 1.81 -1.07
C ASP A 185 7.26 2.49 0.18
N LEU A 186 8.22 3.39 -0.04
CA LEU A 186 8.97 4.03 1.03
C LEU A 186 8.24 5.29 1.55
N ILE A 187 7.72 5.21 2.78
CA ILE A 187 7.05 6.35 3.44
C ILE A 187 8.05 7.34 4.06
N ALA A 188 9.07 6.82 4.75
CA ALA A 188 10.08 7.64 5.42
C ALA A 188 11.48 7.04 5.25
N GLY A 189 12.37 7.76 4.59
CA GLY A 189 13.71 7.29 4.25
C GLY A 189 14.77 7.65 5.30
N HIS A 190 14.86 6.86 6.38
CA HIS A 190 15.87 7.06 7.41
C HIS A 190 17.28 6.70 6.92
N ARG A 191 18.27 7.47 7.38
CA ARG A 191 19.67 7.33 6.96
C ARG A 191 20.58 7.65 8.15
N PRO A 192 21.81 7.10 8.20
CA PRO A 192 22.36 6.06 7.32
C PRO A 192 21.73 4.69 7.61
N GLY A 193 21.93 3.73 6.72
CA GLY A 193 21.43 2.36 6.86
C GLY A 193 21.91 1.43 5.75
N TYR A 194 21.59 0.15 5.89
CA TYR A 194 21.86 -0.87 4.88
C TYR A 194 20.62 -1.74 4.66
N ALA A 195 20.49 -2.28 3.46
CA ALA A 195 19.35 -3.12 3.10
C ALA A 195 19.78 -4.34 2.29
N ASN A 196 18.94 -5.36 2.28
CA ASN A 196 19.08 -6.51 1.40
C ASN A 196 17.74 -7.14 1.02
N ILE A 197 17.77 -7.89 -0.07
CA ILE A 197 16.73 -8.84 -0.46
C ILE A 197 17.32 -10.23 -0.31
N SER A 198 16.68 -11.09 0.48
CA SER A 198 17.20 -12.42 0.78
C SER A 198 16.08 -13.45 0.75
N VAL A 199 16.38 -14.65 0.28
CA VAL A 199 15.51 -15.81 0.51
C VAL A 199 15.74 -16.29 1.93
N VAL A 200 14.68 -16.46 2.71
CA VAL A 200 14.76 -16.90 4.12
C VAL A 200 14.05 -18.23 4.31
N ASP A 201 14.66 -19.11 5.09
CA ASP A 201 14.05 -20.31 5.67
C ASP A 201 13.22 -19.87 6.88
N LEU A 202 11.90 -19.98 6.76
CA LEU A 202 10.97 -19.46 7.76
C LEU A 202 11.02 -20.25 9.07
N ALA A 203 11.29 -21.55 9.00
CA ALA A 203 11.35 -22.41 10.17
C ALA A 203 12.71 -22.27 10.90
N ALA A 204 13.80 -22.21 10.15
CA ALA A 204 15.14 -22.10 10.71
C ALA A 204 15.58 -20.66 11.02
N ASN A 205 14.79 -19.65 10.61
CA ASN A 205 15.10 -18.22 10.76
C ASN A 205 16.51 -17.87 10.25
N ARG A 206 16.79 -18.20 8.99
CA ARG A 206 18.09 -17.95 8.38
C ARG A 206 17.98 -17.65 6.89
N ILE A 207 18.95 -16.91 6.37
CA ILE A 207 19.09 -16.69 4.93
C ILE A 207 19.53 -17.99 4.25
N ILE A 208 18.91 -18.32 3.13
CA ILE A 208 19.31 -19.41 2.24
C ILE A 208 20.24 -18.82 1.17
N GLY A 209 21.49 -19.27 1.15
CA GLY A 209 22.48 -18.81 0.17
C GLY A 209 22.98 -17.38 0.43
N GLN A 210 23.23 -16.63 -0.64
CA GLN A 210 23.60 -15.22 -0.57
C GLN A 210 22.36 -14.35 -0.76
N PRO A 211 22.33 -13.12 -0.21
CA PRO A 211 21.29 -12.16 -0.56
C PRO A 211 21.19 -11.97 -2.08
N LEU A 212 19.97 -11.89 -2.59
CA LEU A 212 19.67 -11.65 -4.01
C LEU A 212 20.12 -10.26 -4.44
N LYS A 213 20.08 -9.29 -3.52
CA LYS A 213 20.55 -7.91 -3.71
C LYS A 213 20.91 -7.29 -2.36
N THR A 214 21.91 -6.41 -2.34
CA THR A 214 22.40 -5.74 -1.13
C THR A 214 22.76 -4.29 -1.41
N TRP A 215 22.49 -3.42 -0.44
CA TRP A 215 22.92 -2.02 -0.43
C TRP A 215 23.60 -1.72 0.90
N THR A 216 24.87 -1.33 0.83
CA THR A 216 25.67 -0.99 2.02
C THR A 216 25.45 0.44 2.50
N ASP A 217 25.00 1.32 1.61
CA ASP A 217 24.50 2.68 1.88
C ASP A 217 23.10 2.80 1.27
N TRP A 218 22.10 2.27 1.98
CA TRP A 218 20.71 2.29 1.53
C TRP A 218 20.11 3.67 1.68
N LEU A 219 19.42 4.10 0.63
CA LEU A 219 19.03 5.47 0.44
C LEU A 219 20.31 6.30 0.43
N SER A 220 21.15 6.13 -0.60
CA SER A 220 22.35 6.93 -0.77
C SER A 220 22.02 8.35 -1.26
N ARG A 221 22.87 9.33 -0.94
CA ARG A 221 22.83 10.68 -1.55
C ARG A 221 23.91 10.87 -2.60
N ASP A 222 24.77 9.87 -2.76
CA ASP A 222 25.80 9.89 -3.77
C ASP A 222 25.15 9.72 -5.16
N PRO A 223 25.20 10.73 -6.04
CA PRO A 223 24.60 10.63 -7.37
C PRO A 223 25.28 9.59 -8.27
N THR A 224 26.41 9.02 -7.85
CA THR A 224 27.10 7.93 -8.55
C THR A 224 26.54 6.55 -8.20
N VAL A 225 25.77 6.43 -7.11
CA VAL A 225 25.07 5.20 -6.76
C VAL A 225 23.81 5.08 -7.63
N PRO A 226 23.55 3.93 -8.26
CA PRO A 226 22.32 3.71 -9.03
C PRO A 226 21.06 3.93 -8.17
N ASP A 227 20.06 4.59 -8.74
CA ASP A 227 18.74 4.77 -8.11
C ASP A 227 17.89 3.49 -8.25
N ASP A 228 18.40 2.39 -7.70
CA ASP A 228 17.79 1.06 -7.74
C ASP A 228 17.29 0.59 -6.37
N GLU A 229 17.07 1.53 -5.46
CA GLU A 229 16.71 1.24 -4.07
C GLU A 229 15.20 1.01 -3.94
N GLN A 230 14.36 1.79 -4.62
CA GLN A 230 12.90 1.57 -4.59
C GLN A 230 12.38 0.71 -5.73
N ASN A 231 13.09 0.63 -6.85
CA ASN A 231 12.70 -0.13 -8.03
C ASN A 231 13.88 -0.99 -8.49
N PHE A 232 13.76 -2.30 -8.38
CA PHE A 232 14.81 -3.23 -8.78
C PHE A 232 14.21 -4.59 -9.16
N ASN A 233 15.02 -5.42 -9.79
CA ASN A 233 14.72 -6.83 -9.96
C ASN A 233 15.71 -7.71 -9.22
N VAL A 234 15.28 -8.94 -8.97
CA VAL A 234 16.11 -10.04 -8.46
C VAL A 234 15.87 -11.28 -9.29
N THR A 235 16.84 -12.19 -9.31
CA THR A 235 16.72 -13.47 -10.01
C THR A 235 16.57 -14.60 -9.00
N ILE A 236 15.61 -15.50 -9.24
CA ILE A 236 15.37 -16.66 -8.40
C ILE A 236 16.54 -17.66 -8.52
N PRO A 237 17.22 -18.02 -7.42
CA PRO A 237 18.35 -18.95 -7.45
C PRO A 237 17.96 -20.36 -7.89
N ALA A 238 18.89 -21.05 -8.57
CA ALA A 238 18.66 -22.39 -9.10
C ALA A 238 18.56 -23.49 -8.02
N ASN A 239 19.09 -23.25 -6.82
CA ASN A 239 19.21 -24.26 -5.76
C ASN A 239 18.09 -24.18 -4.71
N LEU A 240 16.94 -23.61 -5.05
CA LEU A 240 15.80 -23.51 -4.14
C LEU A 240 14.83 -24.69 -4.20
N GLY A 241 14.77 -25.43 -5.31
CA GLY A 241 13.86 -26.58 -5.60
C GLY A 241 13.05 -27.12 -4.41
N SER A 242 13.39 -28.31 -3.92
CA SER A 242 12.68 -28.95 -2.80
C SER A 242 12.82 -28.23 -1.43
N VAL A 243 13.69 -27.22 -1.35
CA VAL A 243 13.85 -26.38 -0.15
C VAL A 243 12.67 -25.44 -0.01
N CYS A 244 12.11 -24.94 -1.12
CA CYS A 244 11.05 -23.95 -1.17
C CYS A 244 9.86 -24.39 -2.05
N ASP A 245 9.64 -25.69 -2.22
CA ASP A 245 8.56 -26.28 -3.04
C ASP A 245 7.18 -26.29 -2.37
N VAL A 246 7.12 -25.94 -1.07
CA VAL A 246 5.88 -25.90 -0.29
C VAL A 246 5.75 -24.54 0.37
N GLY A 247 4.56 -23.97 0.26
CA GLY A 247 4.25 -22.67 0.86
C GLY A 247 4.49 -22.67 2.37
N GLY A 248 5.08 -21.59 2.88
CA GLY A 248 5.45 -21.46 4.28
C GLY A 248 6.80 -22.08 4.65
N LYS A 249 7.52 -22.73 3.71
CA LYS A 249 8.94 -23.08 3.92
C LYS A 249 9.85 -21.86 3.78
N CYS A 250 9.62 -21.06 2.74
CA CYS A 250 10.47 -19.92 2.38
C CYS A 250 9.67 -18.66 2.10
N ALA A 251 10.35 -17.52 2.22
CA ALA A 251 9.89 -16.23 1.71
C ALA A 251 11.06 -15.43 1.12
N ILE A 252 10.77 -14.47 0.24
CA ILE A 252 11.74 -13.43 -0.13
C ILE A 252 11.53 -12.27 0.85
N GLN A 253 12.54 -11.97 1.67
CA GLN A 253 12.51 -10.90 2.66
C GLN A 253 13.25 -9.68 2.14
N TRP A 254 12.57 -8.52 2.17
CA TRP A 254 13.24 -7.23 2.20
C TRP A 254 13.55 -6.87 3.64
N TYR A 255 14.83 -6.59 3.90
CA TYR A 255 15.32 -6.17 5.20
C TYR A 255 16.06 -4.84 5.04
N TRP A 256 15.73 -3.88 5.88
CA TRP A 256 16.45 -2.61 5.99
C TRP A 256 16.69 -2.26 7.45
N TYR A 257 17.95 -1.95 7.79
CA TYR A 257 18.33 -1.42 9.08
C TYR A 257 18.86 0.00 8.95
N ALA A 258 18.14 0.95 9.55
CA ALA A 258 18.57 2.33 9.67
C ALA A 258 19.41 2.49 10.95
N THR A 259 20.72 2.67 10.77
CA THR A 259 21.68 2.74 11.88
C THR A 259 21.58 4.04 12.66
N GLY A 260 21.15 5.13 12.02
CA GLY A 260 21.03 6.46 12.65
C GLY A 260 20.01 6.52 13.78
N ASN A 261 18.90 5.80 13.66
CA ASN A 261 17.83 5.70 14.66
C ASN A 261 17.67 4.29 15.24
N ARG A 262 18.53 3.34 14.81
CA ARG A 262 18.56 1.95 15.28
C ARG A 262 17.22 1.23 15.06
N GLN A 263 16.71 1.32 13.85
CA GLN A 263 15.38 0.85 13.48
C GLN A 263 15.42 -0.15 12.33
N THR A 264 14.59 -1.18 12.44
CA THR A 264 14.51 -2.30 11.49
C THR A 264 13.17 -2.27 10.76
N TYR A 265 13.22 -2.39 9.44
CA TYR A 265 12.07 -2.42 8.54
C TYR A 265 12.11 -3.70 7.71
N ILE A 266 11.01 -4.43 7.69
CA ILE A 266 10.93 -5.75 7.08
C ILE A 266 9.59 -5.91 6.36
N SER A 267 9.64 -6.52 5.18
CA SER A 267 8.49 -7.06 4.48
C SER A 267 8.87 -8.37 3.78
N CYS A 268 7.88 -9.22 3.48
CA CYS A 268 8.12 -10.51 2.84
C CYS A 268 7.13 -10.79 1.70
N LEU A 269 7.61 -11.59 0.75
CA LEU A 269 6.84 -12.18 -0.33
C LEU A 269 6.86 -13.71 -0.20
N ASP A 270 5.71 -14.31 0.05
CA ASP A 270 5.56 -15.76 0.06
C ASP A 270 5.64 -16.31 -1.37
N PHE A 271 6.43 -17.37 -1.56
CA PHE A 271 6.56 -18.03 -2.85
C PHE A 271 6.75 -19.54 -2.70
N VAL A 272 6.54 -20.25 -3.80
CA VAL A 272 6.95 -21.64 -4.00
C VAL A 272 7.75 -21.78 -5.29
N ILE A 273 8.61 -22.80 -5.31
CA ILE A 273 9.29 -23.24 -6.53
C ILE A 273 8.49 -24.37 -7.19
N GLU A 274 8.12 -24.20 -8.45
CA GLU A 274 7.66 -25.29 -9.32
C GLU A 274 8.78 -25.67 -10.29
N GLU A 275 9.06 -26.98 -10.39
CA GLU A 275 10.01 -27.55 -11.35
C GLU A 275 9.39 -27.71 -12.74
#